data_AF-A0A498AST6-F1
#
_entry.id   AF-A0A498AST6-F1
#
_cell.length_a   1.000
_cell.length_b   1.000
_cell.length_c   1.000
_cell.angle_alpha   90.00
_cell.angle_beta   90.00
_cell.angle_gamma   90.00
#
_symmetry.space_group_name_H-M   'P 1'
#
loop_
_entity.id
_entity.type
_entity.pdbx_description
1 polymer ?
#
loop_
_entity_poly.entity_id
_entity_poly.type
_entity_poly.pdbx_seq_one_letter_code
_entity_poly.pdbx_strand_id
1 'polypeptide(L)'
;MAEINHFEYGWITPALSYALSVLGSALGLICAIRIRTAGSAGQRAWWGTLAAWAIGGTAIWTMHFMAMLGFAVQGTRIRYDVPITVASAMIAVIAVGIGLAIVGTGRFSAVRLLAGGLFTGAGVAAMHYTGMAAMRLNGRIDYDTTRVVLSVVIAVVAATVALWLAMTVRRGLAIVGSALLMGVAVNGMHFTGMSAMSVHPHTGQGEVSGAGVSTLLVPIILAVVFGVVGLVYALLAAPTAEDRVAAAYFDNLRGHEPAEPAPAAPDPVGLRARSTLGQPGTPFPSRRGDPPR
;
A
#
# COMPACT_ATOMS: atom_id res chain seq x y z
N MET A 1 -18.33 -7.85 37.86
CA MET A 1 -17.91 -7.40 36.51
C MET A 1 -16.56 -6.74 36.68
N ALA A 2 -15.54 -7.15 35.93
CA ALA A 2 -14.26 -6.44 35.95
C ALA A 2 -14.45 -5.11 35.20
N GLU A 3 -14.02 -4.00 35.79
CA GLU A 3 -14.02 -2.71 35.10
C GLU A 3 -13.05 -2.76 33.91
N ILE A 4 -13.61 -2.52 32.73
CA ILE A 4 -12.86 -2.39 31.49
C ILE A 4 -12.23 -0.99 31.49
N ASN A 5 -10.94 -0.92 31.81
CA ASN A 5 -10.18 0.32 31.71
C ASN A 5 -9.62 0.45 30.30
N HIS A 6 -10.30 1.22 29.45
CA HIS A 6 -9.80 1.61 28.12
C HIS A 6 -8.57 2.54 28.17
N PHE A 7 -8.04 2.83 29.35
CA PHE A 7 -7.07 3.90 29.63
C PHE A 7 -5.96 3.50 30.60
N GLU A 8 -5.53 2.23 30.64
CA GLU A 8 -4.46 1.83 31.58
C GLU A 8 -3.14 2.63 31.35
N TYR A 9 -2.92 3.12 30.13
CA TYR A 9 -1.84 4.06 29.76
C TYR A 9 -2.34 5.48 29.39
N GLY A 10 -3.57 5.84 29.76
CA GLY A 10 -4.21 7.11 29.39
C GLY A 10 -4.63 7.21 27.92
N TRP A 11 -4.79 8.43 27.40
CA TRP A 11 -5.24 8.70 26.02
C TRP A 11 -4.19 8.38 24.94
N ILE A 12 -2.98 7.96 25.33
CA ILE A 12 -1.84 7.78 24.43
C ILE A 12 -2.09 6.64 23.43
N THR A 13 -2.62 5.51 23.89
CA THR A 13 -2.85 4.33 23.05
C THR A 13 -3.98 4.55 22.03
N PRO A 14 -5.17 5.09 22.40
CA PRO A 14 -6.17 5.51 21.42
C PRO A 14 -5.62 6.55 20.43
N ALA A 15 -4.92 7.58 20.91
CA ALA A 15 -4.36 8.61 20.05
C ALA A 15 -3.33 8.07 19.05
N LEU A 16 -2.45 7.17 19.51
CA LEU A 16 -1.45 6.52 18.65
C LEU A 16 -2.12 5.57 17.64
N SER A 17 -3.13 4.81 18.05
CA SER A 17 -3.90 3.95 17.16
C SER A 17 -4.60 4.78 16.06
N TYR A 18 -5.20 5.91 16.44
CA TYR A 18 -5.78 6.85 15.48
C TYR A 18 -4.73 7.42 14.53
N ALA A 19 -3.58 7.88 15.05
CA ALA A 19 -2.50 8.43 14.22
C ALA A 19 -1.98 7.40 13.20
N LEU A 20 -1.81 6.13 13.61
CA LEU A 20 -1.41 5.04 12.72
C LEU A 20 -2.47 4.76 11.65
N SER A 21 -3.75 4.83 12.02
CA SER A 21 -4.86 4.70 11.08
C SER A 21 -4.86 5.81 10.03
N VAL A 22 -4.68 7.06 10.46
CA VAL A 22 -4.59 8.22 9.57
C VAL A 22 -3.38 8.11 8.66
N LEU A 23 -2.21 7.75 9.19
CA LEU A 23 -0.97 7.58 8.42
C LEU A 23 -1.11 6.51 7.34
N GLY A 24 -1.57 5.31 7.72
CA GLY A 24 -1.80 4.22 6.77
C GLY A 24 -2.85 4.57 5.71
N SER A 25 -3.91 5.27 6.10
CA SER A 25 -4.95 5.75 5.18
C SER A 25 -4.41 6.77 4.18
N ALA A 26 -3.61 7.74 4.65
CA ALA A 26 -3.00 8.75 3.79
C ALA A 26 -2.05 8.12 2.77
N LEU A 27 -1.14 7.25 3.22
CA LEU A 27 -0.20 6.57 2.33
C LEU A 27 -0.94 5.63 1.37
N GLY A 28 -1.98 4.94 1.84
CA GLY A 28 -2.85 4.11 1.02
C GLY A 28 -3.58 4.87 -0.08
N LEU A 29 -4.13 6.04 0.23
CA LEU A 29 -4.77 6.91 -0.76
C LEU A 29 -3.75 7.43 -1.79
N ILE A 30 -2.53 7.78 -1.37
CA ILE A 30 -1.46 8.17 -2.30
C ILE A 30 -1.10 7.02 -3.24
N CYS A 31 -0.95 5.80 -2.72
CA CYS A 31 -0.73 4.60 -3.53
C CYS A 31 -1.91 4.35 -4.49
N ALA A 32 -3.15 4.49 -4.03
CA ALA A 32 -4.34 4.34 -4.87
C ALA A 32 -4.41 5.35 -6.01
N ILE A 33 -3.98 6.59 -5.78
CA ILE A 33 -3.84 7.59 -6.84
C ILE A 33 -2.81 7.12 -7.89
N ARG A 34 -1.67 6.56 -7.46
CA ARG A 34 -0.62 6.04 -8.35
C ARG A 34 -1.09 4.84 -9.19
N ILE A 35 -1.97 3.97 -8.66
CA ILE A 35 -2.60 2.88 -9.43
C ILE A 35 -3.27 3.43 -10.69
N ARG A 36 -4.00 4.55 -10.58
CA ARG A 36 -4.76 5.13 -11.72
C ARG A 36 -3.87 5.78 -12.77
N THR A 37 -2.69 6.27 -12.38
CA THR A 37 -1.71 6.89 -13.29
C THR A 37 -0.72 5.89 -13.87
N ALA A 38 -0.73 4.64 -13.41
CA ALA A 38 0.20 3.63 -13.85
C ALA A 38 -0.06 3.20 -15.31
N GLY A 39 1.02 3.21 -16.11
CA GLY A 39 0.98 2.90 -17.54
C GLY A 39 0.99 1.41 -17.86
N SER A 40 1.55 0.57 -16.98
CA SER A 40 1.63 -0.88 -17.16
C SER A 40 0.84 -1.66 -16.11
N ALA A 41 0.42 -2.89 -16.46
CA ALA A 41 -0.26 -3.80 -15.53
C ALA A 41 0.61 -4.14 -14.31
N GLY A 42 1.93 -4.31 -14.50
CA GLY A 42 2.87 -4.55 -13.40
C GLY A 42 2.96 -3.39 -12.42
N GLN A 43 3.01 -2.14 -12.91
CA GLN A 43 2.98 -0.96 -12.04
C GLN A 43 1.66 -0.85 -11.28
N ARG A 44 0.52 -1.15 -11.92
CA ARG A 44 -0.80 -1.17 -11.24
C ARG A 44 -0.83 -2.20 -10.12
N ALA A 45 -0.34 -3.41 -10.37
CA ALA A 45 -0.25 -4.45 -9.37
C ALA A 45 0.66 -4.03 -8.20
N TRP A 46 1.83 -3.45 -8.49
CA TRP A 46 2.75 -2.95 -7.46
C TRP A 46 2.14 -1.85 -6.58
N TRP A 47 1.50 -0.84 -7.18
CA TRP A 47 0.82 0.19 -6.40
C TRP A 47 -0.40 -0.35 -5.64
N GLY A 48 -1.06 -1.37 -6.19
CA GLY A 48 -2.16 -2.10 -5.55
C GLY A 48 -1.72 -2.85 -4.30
N THR A 49 -0.60 -3.58 -4.36
CA THR A 49 -0.04 -4.28 -3.19
C THR A 49 0.41 -3.31 -2.12
N LEU A 50 1.06 -2.20 -2.49
CA LEU A 50 1.45 -1.16 -1.54
C LEU A 50 0.22 -0.47 -0.90
N ALA A 51 -0.83 -0.18 -1.68
CA ALA A 51 -2.07 0.38 -1.14
C ALA A 51 -2.76 -0.59 -0.18
N ALA A 52 -2.81 -1.88 -0.52
CA ALA A 52 -3.39 -2.93 0.32
C ALA A 52 -2.63 -3.08 1.64
N TRP A 53 -1.29 -3.03 1.61
CA TRP A 53 -0.47 -3.08 2.81
C TRP A 53 -0.64 -1.82 3.67
N ALA A 54 -0.66 -0.64 3.06
CA ALA A 54 -0.82 0.63 3.75
C ALA A 54 -2.17 0.74 4.47
N ILE A 55 -3.26 0.40 3.79
CA ILE A 55 -4.60 0.47 4.35
C ILE A 55 -4.85 -0.74 5.26
N GLY A 56 -4.77 -1.97 4.73
CA GLY A 56 -5.08 -3.18 5.48
C GLY A 56 -4.13 -3.44 6.63
N GLY A 57 -2.81 -3.40 6.37
CA GLY A 57 -1.78 -3.66 7.35
C GLY A 57 -1.63 -2.51 8.34
N THR A 58 -1.24 -1.32 7.86
CA THR A 58 -0.95 -0.19 8.74
C THR A 58 -2.21 0.50 9.27
N ALA A 59 -3.18 0.82 8.42
CA ALA A 59 -4.31 1.64 8.86
C ALA A 59 -5.34 0.88 9.71
N ILE A 60 -5.55 -0.40 9.41
CA ILE A 60 -6.59 -1.21 10.02
C ILE A 60 -6.00 -2.20 11.04
N TRP A 61 -5.11 -3.11 10.63
CA TRP A 61 -4.58 -4.14 11.52
C TRP A 61 -3.68 -3.58 12.63
N THR A 62 -2.70 -2.73 12.30
CA THR A 62 -1.85 -2.12 13.31
C THR A 62 -2.67 -1.26 14.27
N MET A 63 -3.61 -0.44 13.77
CA MET A 63 -4.49 0.35 14.63
C MET A 63 -5.22 -0.56 15.62
N HIS A 64 -5.88 -1.61 15.11
CA HIS A 64 -6.63 -2.57 15.92
C HIS A 64 -5.76 -3.20 17.01
N PHE A 65 -4.57 -3.67 16.65
CA PHE A 65 -3.68 -4.33 17.59
C PHE A 65 -3.10 -3.36 18.62
N MET A 66 -2.70 -2.16 18.21
CA MET A 66 -2.20 -1.12 19.12
C MET A 66 -3.28 -0.66 20.11
N ALA A 67 -4.54 -0.55 19.66
CA ALA A 67 -5.66 -0.25 20.53
C ALA A 67 -5.91 -1.38 21.55
N MET A 68 -5.79 -2.64 21.13
CA MET A 68 -5.88 -3.80 22.03
C MET A 68 -4.71 -3.91 23.01
N LEU A 69 -3.48 -3.56 22.64
CA LEU A 69 -2.35 -3.54 23.57
C LEU A 69 -2.50 -2.47 24.65
N GLY A 70 -3.19 -1.37 24.34
CA GLY A 70 -3.57 -0.35 25.31
C GLY A 70 -4.74 -0.74 26.21
N PHE A 71 -5.41 -1.84 25.89
CA PHE A 71 -6.49 -2.39 26.68
C PHE A 71 -5.92 -3.35 27.72
N ALA A 72 -6.28 -3.12 28.97
CA ALA A 72 -5.91 -4.00 30.04
C ALA A 72 -7.08 -4.28 30.96
N VAL A 73 -7.19 -5.54 31.35
CA VAL A 73 -8.18 -6.01 32.30
C VAL A 73 -7.46 -6.19 33.62
N GLN A 74 -7.84 -5.36 34.61
CA GLN A 74 -7.23 -5.41 35.94
C GLN A 74 -7.25 -6.84 36.50
N GLY A 75 -6.10 -7.32 36.95
CA GLY A 75 -5.94 -8.63 37.58
C GLY A 75 -5.71 -9.81 36.63
N THR A 76 -5.60 -9.61 35.31
CA THR A 76 -5.33 -10.71 34.35
C THR A 76 -4.21 -10.37 33.36
N ARG A 77 -3.29 -11.32 33.15
CA ARG A 77 -2.27 -11.21 32.09
C ARG A 77 -2.88 -11.61 30.76
N ILE A 78 -2.99 -10.66 29.82
CA ILE A 78 -3.40 -10.93 28.44
C ILE A 78 -2.17 -11.44 27.68
N ARG A 79 -2.31 -12.59 27.05
CA ARG A 79 -1.35 -13.14 26.08
C ARG A 79 -1.99 -13.23 24.71
N TYR A 80 -1.17 -13.41 23.69
CA TYR A 80 -1.62 -13.47 22.31
C TYR A 80 -1.07 -14.68 21.58
N ASP A 81 -1.93 -15.26 20.75
CA ASP A 81 -1.59 -16.32 19.80
C ASP A 81 -0.99 -15.70 18.52
N VAL A 82 0.32 -15.88 18.33
CA VAL A 82 1.08 -15.26 17.24
C VAL A 82 0.57 -15.70 15.86
N PRO A 83 0.38 -17.01 15.57
CA PRO A 83 -0.22 -17.46 14.32
C PRO A 83 -1.56 -16.79 13.99
N ILE A 84 -2.48 -16.71 14.95
CA ILE A 84 -3.81 -16.08 14.73
C ILE A 84 -3.66 -14.57 14.50
N THR A 85 -2.73 -13.93 15.19
CA THR A 85 -2.42 -12.50 15.01
C THR A 85 -1.88 -12.20 13.61
N VAL A 86 -1.02 -13.08 13.06
CA VAL A 86 -0.53 -12.96 11.68
C VAL A 86 -1.65 -13.25 10.69
N ALA A 87 -2.49 -14.25 10.96
CA ALA A 87 -3.65 -14.57 10.12
C ALA A 87 -4.62 -13.38 10.02
N SER A 88 -4.89 -12.68 11.12
CA SER A 88 -5.73 -11.48 11.10
C SER A 88 -5.13 -10.38 10.22
N ALA A 89 -3.82 -10.14 10.30
CA ALA A 89 -3.12 -9.19 9.43
C ALA A 89 -3.32 -9.52 7.94
N MET A 90 -3.15 -10.80 7.57
CA MET A 90 -3.29 -11.26 6.20
C MET A 90 -4.72 -11.11 5.68
N ILE A 91 -5.72 -11.42 6.51
CA ILE A 91 -7.14 -11.19 6.18
C ILE A 91 -7.37 -9.72 5.82
N ALA A 92 -6.84 -8.79 6.62
CA ALA A 92 -6.97 -7.35 6.36
C ALA A 92 -6.37 -6.94 5.01
N VAL A 93 -5.10 -7.31 4.78
CA VAL A 93 -4.35 -6.93 3.57
C VAL A 93 -5.02 -7.50 2.31
N ILE A 94 -5.40 -8.78 2.36
CA ILE A 94 -6.06 -9.47 1.23
C ILE A 94 -7.43 -8.86 0.96
N ALA A 95 -8.25 -8.64 1.99
CA ALA A 95 -9.59 -8.09 1.83
C ALA A 95 -9.59 -6.68 1.23
N VAL A 96 -8.65 -5.83 1.66
CA VAL A 96 -8.49 -4.49 1.10
C VAL A 96 -7.92 -4.55 -0.32
N GLY A 97 -6.94 -5.41 -0.59
CA GLY A 97 -6.37 -5.58 -1.92
C GLY A 97 -7.42 -6.02 -2.95
N ILE A 98 -8.25 -6.99 -2.61
CA ILE A 98 -9.37 -7.44 -3.46
C ILE A 98 -10.39 -6.31 -3.64
N GLY A 99 -10.75 -5.58 -2.58
CA GLY A 99 -11.67 -4.43 -2.70
C GLY A 99 -11.17 -3.34 -3.64
N LEU A 100 -9.88 -2.97 -3.51
CA LEU A 100 -9.23 -2.03 -4.42
C LEU A 100 -9.20 -2.55 -5.86
N ALA A 101 -8.96 -3.85 -6.06
CA ALA A 101 -9.00 -4.46 -7.39
C ALA A 101 -10.42 -4.42 -7.98
N ILE A 102 -11.46 -4.77 -7.22
CA ILE A 102 -12.86 -4.74 -7.66
C ILE A 102 -13.26 -3.35 -8.17
N VAL A 103 -12.90 -2.32 -7.42
CA VAL A 103 -13.28 -0.93 -7.75
C VAL A 103 -12.35 -0.31 -8.79
N GLY A 104 -11.07 -0.71 -8.81
CA GLY A 104 -10.06 -0.20 -9.74
C GLY A 104 -10.09 -0.82 -11.14
N THR A 105 -10.77 -1.96 -11.33
CA THR A 105 -10.82 -2.65 -12.62
C THR A 105 -11.97 -2.12 -13.50
N GLY A 106 -11.65 -1.38 -14.56
CA GLY A 106 -12.62 -0.89 -15.55
C GLY A 106 -13.29 0.44 -15.19
N ARG A 107 -14.53 0.67 -15.67
CA ARG A 107 -15.27 1.92 -15.40
C ARG A 107 -15.80 1.93 -13.96
N PHE A 108 -15.75 3.10 -13.34
CA PHE A 108 -16.35 3.35 -12.03
C PHE A 108 -17.86 3.09 -12.08
N SER A 109 -18.37 2.29 -11.15
CA SER A 109 -19.79 1.91 -11.07
C SER A 109 -20.19 1.75 -9.61
N ALA A 110 -21.38 2.23 -9.25
CA ALA A 110 -21.94 2.09 -7.92
C ALA A 110 -22.03 0.62 -7.48
N VAL A 111 -22.35 -0.29 -8.40
CA VAL A 111 -22.45 -1.73 -8.10
C VAL A 111 -21.09 -2.30 -7.65
N ARG A 112 -20.01 -1.92 -8.34
CA ARG A 112 -18.65 -2.36 -7.98
C ARG A 112 -18.19 -1.78 -6.66
N LEU A 113 -18.56 -0.52 -6.41
CA LEU A 113 -18.27 0.14 -5.14
C LEU A 113 -18.98 -0.56 -3.98
N LEU A 114 -20.26 -0.89 -4.12
CA LEU A 114 -21.03 -1.61 -3.10
C LEU A 114 -20.52 -3.03 -2.90
N ALA A 115 -20.22 -3.76 -3.98
CA ALA A 115 -19.66 -5.11 -3.89
C ALA A 115 -18.27 -5.12 -3.24
N GLY A 116 -17.39 -4.20 -3.63
CA GLY A 116 -16.08 -4.02 -3.01
C GLY A 116 -16.18 -3.60 -1.55
N GLY A 117 -17.09 -2.66 -1.23
CA GLY A 117 -17.34 -2.19 0.13
C GLY A 117 -17.88 -3.28 1.06
N LEU A 118 -18.81 -4.11 0.57
CA LEU A 118 -19.32 -5.26 1.30
C LEU A 118 -18.23 -6.29 1.56
N PHE A 119 -17.45 -6.64 0.53
CA PHE A 119 -16.37 -7.62 0.65
C PHE A 119 -15.26 -7.14 1.60
N THR A 120 -14.77 -5.92 1.41
CA THR A 120 -13.73 -5.34 2.25
C THR A 120 -14.24 -5.11 3.66
N GLY A 121 -15.48 -4.64 3.85
CA GLY A 121 -16.09 -4.47 5.16
C GLY A 121 -16.22 -5.77 5.93
N ALA A 122 -16.70 -6.83 5.27
CA ALA A 122 -16.75 -8.17 5.85
C ALA A 122 -15.36 -8.70 6.21
N GLY A 123 -14.35 -8.48 5.37
CA GLY A 123 -12.97 -8.84 5.66
C GLY A 123 -12.35 -8.05 6.82
N VAL A 124 -12.69 -6.76 6.95
CA VAL A 124 -12.26 -5.91 8.07
C VAL A 124 -12.91 -6.34 9.38
N ALA A 125 -14.20 -6.69 9.36
CA ALA A 125 -14.86 -7.31 10.51
C ALA A 125 -14.26 -8.68 10.86
N ALA A 126 -14.01 -9.53 9.86
CA ALA A 126 -13.36 -10.82 10.06
C ALA A 126 -11.98 -10.66 10.71
N MET A 127 -11.15 -9.74 10.20
CA MET A 127 -9.86 -9.40 10.82
C MET A 127 -10.02 -8.97 12.27
N HIS A 128 -10.97 -8.07 12.56
CA HIS A 128 -11.22 -7.58 13.90
C HIS A 128 -11.54 -8.73 14.87
N TYR A 129 -12.49 -9.59 14.52
CA TYR A 129 -12.89 -10.71 15.39
C TYR A 129 -11.85 -11.83 15.44
N THR A 130 -11.08 -12.08 14.37
CA THR A 130 -9.93 -12.98 14.41
C THR A 130 -8.82 -12.42 15.32
N GLY A 131 -8.56 -11.11 15.27
CA GLY A 131 -7.62 -10.44 16.17
C GLY A 131 -8.05 -10.54 17.63
N MET A 132 -9.35 -10.35 17.90
CA MET A 132 -9.92 -10.56 19.22
C MET A 132 -9.80 -12.00 19.70
N ALA A 133 -10.02 -12.98 18.80
CA ALA A 133 -9.85 -14.40 19.10
C ALA A 133 -8.40 -14.81 19.36
N ALA A 134 -7.41 -14.00 18.93
CA ALA A 134 -6.01 -14.22 19.26
C ALA A 134 -5.71 -13.92 20.75
N MET A 135 -6.55 -13.16 21.44
CA MET A 135 -6.40 -12.87 22.86
C MET A 135 -6.64 -14.11 23.69
N ARG A 136 -5.65 -14.45 24.52
CA ARG A 136 -5.69 -15.50 25.52
C ARG A 136 -5.68 -14.85 26.90
N LEU A 137 -6.77 -15.03 27.65
CA LEU A 137 -6.91 -14.55 29.03
C LEU A 137 -7.58 -15.62 29.89
N ASN A 138 -7.33 -15.59 31.20
CA ASN A 138 -7.94 -16.51 32.17
C ASN A 138 -9.38 -16.09 32.50
N GLY A 139 -10.29 -16.30 31.56
CA GLY A 139 -11.64 -15.76 31.60
C GLY A 139 -12.48 -16.21 30.41
N ARG A 140 -13.80 -16.18 30.57
CA ARG A 140 -14.72 -16.36 29.45
C ARG A 140 -15.00 -14.99 28.82
N ILE A 141 -14.92 -14.91 27.50
CA ILE A 141 -15.27 -13.73 26.72
C ILE A 141 -16.64 -13.99 26.10
N ASP A 142 -17.63 -13.16 26.45
CA ASP A 142 -18.97 -13.19 25.85
C ASP A 142 -19.18 -11.92 25.02
N TYR A 143 -20.01 -12.03 23.98
CA TYR A 143 -20.28 -10.95 23.02
C TYR A 143 -21.77 -10.63 22.94
N ASP A 144 -22.11 -9.35 22.97
CA ASP A 144 -23.45 -8.87 22.61
C ASP A 144 -23.63 -8.90 21.09
N THR A 145 -24.50 -9.78 20.60
CA THR A 145 -24.75 -9.95 19.16
C THR A 145 -25.20 -8.66 18.47
N THR A 146 -25.97 -7.80 19.15
CA THR A 146 -26.47 -6.54 18.58
C THR A 146 -25.32 -5.57 18.30
N ARG A 147 -24.40 -5.43 19.26
CA ARG A 147 -23.22 -4.56 19.12
C ARG A 147 -22.22 -5.12 18.11
N VAL A 148 -22.11 -6.44 18.00
CA VAL A 148 -21.34 -7.10 16.94
C VAL A 148 -21.92 -6.77 15.56
N VAL A 149 -23.23 -6.94 15.36
CA VAL A 149 -23.86 -6.60 14.08
C VAL A 149 -23.68 -5.11 13.75
N LEU A 150 -23.80 -4.22 14.74
CA LEU A 150 -23.56 -2.79 14.55
C LEU A 150 -22.13 -2.50 14.11
N SER A 151 -21.11 -3.12 14.72
CA SER A 151 -19.71 -2.95 14.32
C SER A 151 -19.49 -3.40 12.87
N VAL A 152 -20.10 -4.52 12.45
CA VAL A 152 -20.01 -5.05 11.09
C VAL A 152 -20.64 -4.07 10.09
N VAL A 153 -21.79 -3.48 10.42
CA VAL A 153 -22.43 -2.45 9.58
C VAL A 153 -21.51 -1.23 9.44
N ILE A 154 -20.92 -0.75 10.54
CA ILE A 154 -19.95 0.35 10.50
C ILE A 154 -18.75 -0.03 9.63
N ALA A 155 -18.24 -1.27 9.73
CA ALA A 155 -17.13 -1.75 8.92
C ALA A 155 -17.45 -1.68 7.41
N VAL A 156 -18.63 -2.12 7.00
CA VAL A 156 -19.08 -2.08 5.60
C VAL A 156 -19.24 -0.66 5.10
N VAL A 157 -19.85 0.22 5.89
CA VAL A 157 -19.99 1.64 5.53
C VAL A 157 -18.62 2.31 5.41
N ALA A 158 -17.75 2.11 6.41
CA ALA A 158 -16.40 2.66 6.43
C ALA A 158 -15.56 2.18 5.23
N ALA A 159 -15.61 0.87 4.92
CA ALA A 159 -14.92 0.30 3.77
C ALA A 159 -15.45 0.86 2.44
N THR A 160 -16.76 1.00 2.31
CA THR A 160 -17.39 1.60 1.12
C THR A 160 -16.94 3.04 0.92
N VAL A 161 -16.94 3.85 1.99
CA VAL A 161 -16.47 5.24 1.97
C VAL A 161 -14.98 5.29 1.62
N ALA A 162 -14.15 4.44 2.24
CA ALA A 162 -12.72 4.39 1.96
C ALA A 162 -12.41 4.08 0.48
N LEU A 163 -13.08 3.08 -0.10
CA LEU A 163 -12.94 2.73 -1.51
C LEU A 163 -13.45 3.86 -2.42
N TRP A 164 -14.54 4.53 -2.05
CA TRP A 164 -15.04 5.69 -2.78
C TRP A 164 -14.04 6.85 -2.78
N LEU A 165 -13.43 7.15 -1.63
CA LEU A 165 -12.42 8.18 -1.49
C LEU A 165 -11.16 7.84 -2.30
N ALA A 166 -10.71 6.58 -2.29
CA ALA A 166 -9.60 6.11 -3.12
C ALA A 166 -9.83 6.37 -4.62
N MET A 167 -11.10 6.33 -5.08
CA MET A 167 -11.46 6.58 -6.47
C MET A 167 -11.79 8.03 -6.81
N THR A 168 -12.07 8.89 -5.83
CA THR A 168 -12.56 10.26 -6.08
C THR A 168 -11.50 11.31 -5.75
N VAL A 169 -10.68 11.07 -4.73
CA VAL A 169 -9.71 12.03 -4.21
C VAL A 169 -8.51 12.15 -5.16
N ARG A 170 -8.07 13.40 -5.39
CA ARG A 170 -6.90 13.74 -6.24
C ARG A 170 -5.98 14.81 -5.67
N ARG A 171 -6.47 15.67 -4.75
CA ARG A 171 -5.74 16.83 -4.22
C ARG A 171 -5.17 16.54 -2.83
N GLY A 172 -4.00 17.07 -2.51
CA GLY A 172 -3.30 16.84 -1.24
C GLY A 172 -4.15 17.13 0.01
N LEU A 173 -4.83 18.28 0.07
CA LEU A 173 -5.71 18.61 1.19
C LEU A 173 -6.89 17.65 1.33
N ALA A 174 -7.44 17.17 0.21
CA ALA A 174 -8.51 16.18 0.23
C ALA A 174 -8.02 14.80 0.68
N ILE A 175 -6.75 14.45 0.43
CA ILE A 175 -6.12 13.23 0.99
C ILE A 175 -6.05 13.32 2.50
N VAL A 176 -5.61 14.46 3.05
CA VAL A 176 -5.52 14.66 4.51
C VAL A 176 -6.91 14.56 5.14
N GLY A 177 -7.90 15.28 4.63
CA GLY A 177 -9.28 15.20 5.15
C GLY A 177 -9.87 13.79 5.06
N SER A 178 -9.61 13.08 3.96
CA SER A 178 -10.05 11.69 3.78
C SER A 178 -9.37 10.73 4.75
N ALA A 179 -8.07 10.88 4.98
CA ALA A 179 -7.32 10.06 5.90
C ALA A 179 -7.78 10.24 7.35
N LEU A 180 -8.09 11.48 7.76
CA LEU A 180 -8.68 11.78 9.06
C LEU A 180 -10.04 11.11 9.22
N LEU A 181 -10.93 11.26 8.23
CA LEU A 181 -12.25 10.63 8.23
C LEU A 181 -12.16 9.09 8.29
N MET A 182 -11.26 8.50 7.49
CA MET A 182 -10.99 7.07 7.52
C MET A 182 -10.49 6.64 8.89
N GLY A 183 -9.55 7.37 9.49
CA GLY A 183 -9.07 7.11 10.85
C GLY A 183 -10.21 7.06 11.87
N VAL A 184 -11.14 8.02 11.82
CA VAL A 184 -12.32 8.05 12.72
C VAL A 184 -13.21 6.84 12.47
N ALA A 185 -13.46 6.49 11.21
CA ALA A 185 -14.33 5.37 10.86
C ALA A 185 -13.76 4.01 11.30
N VAL A 186 -12.46 3.76 11.09
CA VAL A 186 -11.81 2.50 11.50
C VAL A 186 -11.75 2.41 13.03
N ASN A 187 -11.42 3.50 13.73
CA ASN A 187 -11.44 3.55 15.19
C ASN A 187 -12.85 3.35 15.75
N GLY A 188 -13.85 4.00 15.14
CA GLY A 188 -15.25 3.87 15.52
C GLY A 188 -15.76 2.43 15.41
N MET A 189 -15.42 1.72 14.33
CA MET A 189 -15.70 0.29 14.20
C MET A 189 -15.05 -0.50 15.34
N HIS A 190 -13.75 -0.28 15.57
CA HIS A 190 -12.99 -1.02 16.58
C HIS A 190 -13.56 -0.84 17.99
N PHE A 191 -13.79 0.40 18.42
CA PHE A 191 -14.31 0.68 19.76
C PHE A 191 -15.77 0.22 19.91
N THR A 192 -16.57 0.26 18.85
CA THR A 192 -17.92 -0.33 18.86
C THR A 192 -17.84 -1.85 19.05
N GLY A 193 -16.94 -2.53 18.33
CA GLY A 193 -16.70 -3.97 18.49
C GLY A 193 -16.20 -4.33 19.89
N MET A 194 -15.28 -3.54 20.45
CA MET A 194 -14.81 -3.71 21.83
C MET A 194 -15.92 -3.52 22.86
N SER A 195 -16.84 -2.57 22.64
CA SER A 195 -17.98 -2.35 23.54
C SER A 195 -18.97 -3.53 23.58
N ALA A 196 -18.90 -4.44 22.60
CA ALA A 196 -19.69 -5.67 22.59
C ALA A 196 -19.15 -6.75 23.53
N MET A 197 -17.89 -6.62 23.95
CA MET A 197 -17.18 -7.65 24.70
C MET A 197 -17.41 -7.51 26.21
N SER A 198 -17.71 -8.63 26.88
CA SER A 198 -17.72 -8.75 28.33
C SER A 198 -16.77 -9.87 28.77
N VAL A 199 -15.95 -9.60 29.79
CA VAL A 199 -14.98 -10.56 30.32
C VAL A 199 -15.41 -11.03 31.70
N HIS A 200 -15.55 -12.34 31.87
CA HIS A 200 -15.79 -13.00 33.14
C HIS A 200 -14.51 -13.73 33.58
N PRO A 201 -13.70 -13.17 34.49
CA PRO A 201 -12.47 -13.80 34.96
C PRO A 201 -12.76 -15.10 35.71
N HIS A 202 -11.96 -16.14 35.47
CA HIS A 202 -11.99 -17.33 36.32
C HIS A 202 -11.07 -17.08 37.52
N THR A 203 -11.49 -17.47 38.73
CA THR A 203 -10.71 -17.32 39.97
C THR A 203 -9.54 -18.32 40.10
N GLY A 204 -9.28 -19.13 39.08
CA GLY A 204 -8.20 -20.13 39.07
C GLY A 204 -6.91 -19.64 38.43
N GLN A 205 -5.78 -19.89 39.08
CA GLN A 205 -4.44 -19.64 38.54
C GLN A 205 -4.05 -20.72 37.52
N GLY A 206 -4.57 -20.62 36.29
CA GLY A 206 -4.08 -21.38 35.15
C GLY A 206 -2.94 -20.64 34.45
N GLU A 207 -1.87 -21.34 34.04
CA GLU A 207 -0.88 -20.74 33.14
C GLU A 207 -1.50 -20.50 31.76
N VAL A 208 -1.63 -19.23 31.38
CA VAL A 208 -2.00 -18.85 30.00
C VAL A 208 -0.76 -19.00 29.13
N SER A 209 -0.84 -19.77 28.04
CA SER A 209 0.21 -19.85 27.02
C SER A 209 0.04 -18.75 25.96
N GLY A 210 1.13 -18.32 25.33
CA GLY A 210 1.16 -17.27 24.29
C GLY A 210 2.19 -16.18 24.54
N ALA A 211 2.32 -15.22 23.63
CA ALA A 211 3.25 -14.11 23.78
C ALA A 211 2.66 -13.02 24.69
N GLY A 212 3.46 -12.48 25.61
CA GLY A 212 3.05 -11.35 26.46
C GLY A 212 3.02 -10.03 25.68
N VAL A 213 2.27 -9.06 26.20
CA VAL A 213 2.18 -7.67 25.67
C VAL A 213 3.57 -7.09 25.41
N SER A 214 4.49 -7.18 26.38
CA SER A 214 5.86 -6.64 26.26
C SER A 214 6.69 -7.32 25.16
N THR A 215 6.49 -8.62 24.95
CA THR A 215 7.18 -9.40 23.91
C THR A 215 6.68 -9.06 22.51
N LEU A 216 5.40 -8.68 22.37
CA LEU A 216 4.80 -8.33 21.08
C LEU A 216 4.93 -6.86 20.72
N LEU A 217 5.03 -6.00 21.72
CA LEU A 217 5.14 -4.55 21.51
C LEU A 217 6.33 -4.21 20.59
N VAL A 218 7.51 -4.75 20.89
CA VAL A 218 8.75 -4.49 20.12
C VAL A 218 8.63 -4.93 18.66
N PRO A 219 8.34 -6.20 18.33
CA PRO A 219 8.26 -6.63 16.93
C PRO A 219 7.16 -5.93 16.14
N ILE A 220 6.06 -5.54 16.79
CA ILE A 220 4.98 -4.80 16.13
C ILE A 220 5.40 -3.37 15.84
N ILE A 221 6.02 -2.67 16.80
CA ILE A 221 6.58 -1.33 16.56
C ILE A 221 7.59 -1.40 15.42
N LEU A 222 8.49 -2.40 15.41
CA LEU A 222 9.44 -2.58 14.32
C LEU A 222 8.72 -2.83 12.98
N ALA A 223 7.75 -3.74 12.93
CA ALA A 223 6.99 -4.02 11.71
C ALA A 223 6.28 -2.77 11.16
N VAL A 224 5.75 -1.93 12.05
CA VAL A 224 5.09 -0.67 11.70
C VAL A 224 6.10 0.35 11.19
N VAL A 225 7.21 0.54 11.90
CA VAL A 225 8.26 1.49 11.51
C VAL A 225 8.86 1.07 10.16
N PHE A 226 9.28 -0.18 10.01
CA PHE A 226 9.82 -0.68 8.73
C PHE A 226 8.76 -0.64 7.62
N GLY A 227 7.51 -0.96 7.92
CA GLY A 227 6.41 -0.89 6.95
C GLY A 227 6.17 0.54 6.47
N VAL A 228 6.06 1.51 7.38
CA VAL A 228 5.89 2.93 7.05
C VAL A 228 7.10 3.48 6.31
N VAL A 229 8.32 3.24 6.80
CA VAL A 229 9.55 3.70 6.16
C VAL A 229 9.70 3.10 4.77
N GLY A 230 9.45 1.80 4.61
CA GLY A 230 9.49 1.12 3.32
C GLY A 230 8.45 1.68 2.35
N LEU A 231 7.25 1.99 2.83
CA LEU A 231 6.20 2.59 2.02
C LEU A 231 6.54 4.02 1.59
N VAL A 232 7.07 4.83 2.51
CA VAL A 232 7.56 6.18 2.21
C VAL A 232 8.72 6.13 1.22
N TYR A 233 9.68 5.22 1.42
CA TYR A 233 10.78 5.00 0.49
C TYR A 233 10.27 4.61 -0.89
N ALA A 234 9.32 3.67 -0.99
CA ALA A 234 8.71 3.29 -2.26
C ALA A 234 7.99 4.47 -2.95
N LEU A 235 7.39 5.37 -2.19
CA LEU A 235 6.76 6.59 -2.71
C LEU A 235 7.77 7.63 -3.19
N LEU A 236 8.91 7.77 -2.50
CA LEU A 236 10.00 8.69 -2.85
C LEU A 236 10.83 8.18 -4.02
N ALA A 237 11.12 6.88 -4.06
CA ALA A 237 11.86 6.22 -5.13
C ALA A 237 11.04 6.08 -6.42
N ALA A 238 9.72 6.30 -6.37
CA ALA A 238 8.88 6.25 -7.54
C ALA A 238 9.19 7.43 -8.48
N PRO A 239 9.59 7.17 -9.74
CA PRO A 239 9.96 8.21 -10.68
C PRO A 239 8.90 9.31 -10.73
N THR A 240 9.33 10.55 -10.58
CA THR A 240 8.46 11.73 -10.69
C THR A 240 8.02 11.92 -12.15
N ALA A 241 7.09 12.84 -12.38
CA ALA A 241 6.71 13.19 -13.75
C ALA A 241 7.91 13.77 -14.53
N GLU A 242 8.77 14.53 -13.84
CA GLU A 242 10.00 15.10 -14.39
C GLU A 242 11.01 14.01 -14.74
N ASP A 243 11.19 13.01 -13.88
CA ASP A 243 12.08 11.86 -14.17
C ASP A 243 11.60 11.06 -15.38
N ARG A 244 10.28 10.91 -15.55
CA ARG A 244 9.70 10.24 -16.72
C ARG A 244 9.90 11.04 -18.00
N VAL A 245 9.77 12.37 -17.94
CA VAL A 245 10.03 13.25 -19.09
C VAL A 245 11.51 13.26 -19.43
N ALA A 246 12.40 13.32 -18.43
CA ALA A 246 13.84 13.22 -18.61
C ALA A 246 14.24 11.86 -19.23
N ALA A 247 13.70 10.75 -18.72
CA ALA A 247 13.93 9.42 -19.30
C ALA A 247 13.44 9.33 -20.76
N ALA A 248 12.25 9.84 -21.06
CA ALA A 248 11.73 9.90 -22.43
C ALA A 248 12.58 10.80 -23.34
N TYR A 249 13.15 11.89 -22.80
CA TYR A 249 14.08 12.75 -23.52
C TYR A 249 15.40 12.02 -23.84
N PHE A 250 15.98 11.31 -22.87
CA PHE A 250 17.20 10.52 -23.08
C PHE A 250 17.00 9.34 -24.04
N ASP A 251 15.84 8.66 -24.00
CA ASP A 251 15.52 7.60 -24.95
C ASP A 251 15.37 8.14 -26.38
N ASN A 252 14.76 9.32 -26.55
CA ASN A 252 14.70 9.99 -27.85
C ASN A 252 16.10 10.35 -28.37
N LEU A 253 17.01 10.82 -27.50
CA LEU A 253 18.40 11.11 -27.88
C LEU A 253 19.15 9.84 -28.35
N ARG A 254 18.99 8.72 -27.64
CA ARG A 254 19.58 7.43 -28.04
C ARG A 254 19.00 6.91 -29.36
N GLY A 255 17.71 7.11 -29.58
CA GLY A 255 17.07 6.79 -30.87
C GLY A 255 17.56 7.64 -32.05
N HIS A 256 18.18 8.79 -31.77
CA HIS A 256 18.76 9.70 -32.76
C HIS A 256 20.30 9.63 -32.81
N GLU A 257 20.96 8.69 -32.12
CA GLU A 257 22.37 8.43 -32.41
C GLU A 257 22.47 8.05 -33.90
N PRO A 258 23.22 8.83 -34.72
CA PRO A 258 23.44 8.46 -36.11
C PRO A 258 24.04 7.07 -36.09
N ALA A 259 23.39 6.12 -36.77
CA ALA A 259 23.92 4.76 -36.91
C ALA A 259 25.40 4.86 -37.21
N GLU A 260 26.23 4.29 -36.32
CA GLU A 260 27.68 4.28 -36.50
C GLU A 260 27.94 3.81 -37.93
N PRO A 261 28.60 4.63 -38.78
CA PRO A 261 28.70 4.32 -40.19
C PRO A 261 29.30 2.93 -40.30
N ALA A 262 28.51 2.01 -40.88
CA ALA A 262 28.87 0.60 -40.95
C ALA A 262 30.34 0.49 -41.39
N PRO A 263 31.19 -0.27 -40.67
CA PRO A 263 32.61 -0.34 -40.97
C PRO A 263 32.76 -0.60 -42.47
N ALA A 264 33.42 0.34 -43.15
CA ALA A 264 33.48 0.33 -44.60
C ALA A 264 33.91 -1.06 -45.07
N ALA A 265 33.07 -1.71 -45.88
CA ALA A 265 33.36 -3.03 -46.41
C ALA A 265 34.79 -3.04 -46.96
N PRO A 266 35.63 -4.04 -46.58
CA PRO A 266 37.02 -4.07 -46.99
C PRO A 266 37.09 -4.04 -48.52
N ASP A 267 37.75 -3.03 -49.08
CA ASP A 267 37.94 -2.86 -50.52
C ASP A 267 38.85 -4.00 -51.01
N PRO A 268 38.30 -5.08 -51.59
CA PRO A 268 39.07 -6.28 -51.86
C PRO A 268 40.05 -6.09 -53.02
N VAL A 269 39.96 -4.97 -53.75
CA VAL A 269 40.69 -4.74 -55.01
C VAL A 269 41.38 -3.36 -55.05
N GLY A 270 41.29 -2.55 -53.98
CA GLY A 270 41.94 -1.24 -53.88
C GLY A 270 41.44 -0.21 -54.92
N LEU A 271 40.24 -0.40 -55.45
CA LEU A 271 39.70 0.43 -56.54
C LEU A 271 39.40 1.85 -56.08
N ARG A 272 39.12 2.07 -54.78
CA ARG A 272 38.86 3.42 -54.24
C ARG A 272 40.11 4.30 -54.23
N ALA A 273 41.30 3.72 -54.11
CA ALA A 273 42.57 4.46 -54.15
C ALA A 273 42.99 4.87 -55.57
N ARG A 274 42.38 4.30 -56.62
CA ARG A 274 42.77 4.53 -58.03
C ARG A 274 41.82 5.46 -58.80
N SER A 275 40.73 5.89 -58.18
CA SER A 275 39.76 6.79 -58.79
C SER A 275 40.13 8.26 -58.54
N THR A 276 40.81 8.90 -59.49
CA THR A 276 40.98 10.37 -59.51
C THR A 276 39.76 11.11 -60.08
N LEU A 277 38.78 10.36 -60.59
CA LEU A 277 37.49 10.86 -61.07
C LEU A 277 36.58 11.15 -59.88
N GLY A 278 36.68 12.35 -59.33
CA GLY A 278 35.76 12.82 -58.28
C GLY A 278 36.39 13.65 -57.18
N GLN A 279 37.70 13.91 -57.19
CA GLN A 279 38.27 14.91 -56.30
C GLN A 279 37.96 16.33 -56.81
N PRO A 280 37.35 17.22 -55.99
CA PRO A 280 37.10 18.60 -56.38
C PRO A 280 38.43 19.29 -56.73
N GLY A 281 38.57 19.78 -57.96
CA GLY A 281 39.73 20.56 -58.40
C GLY A 281 40.68 19.87 -59.38
N THR A 282 40.42 18.65 -59.83
CA THR A 282 41.25 18.01 -60.88
C THR A 282 40.88 18.55 -62.28
N PRO A 283 41.82 19.12 -63.05
CA PRO A 283 41.53 19.65 -64.38
C PRO A 283 41.19 18.53 -65.37
N PHE A 284 40.13 18.71 -66.15
CA PHE A 284 39.75 17.77 -67.22
C PHE A 284 40.79 17.86 -68.36
N PRO A 285 41.36 16.75 -68.86
CA PRO A 285 42.36 16.81 -69.91
C PRO A 285 41.70 17.20 -71.24
N SER A 286 41.88 18.46 -71.67
CA SER A 286 41.42 18.94 -72.96
C SER A 286 42.34 18.46 -74.07
N ARG A 287 41.84 17.57 -74.93
CA ARG A 287 42.56 17.05 -76.09
C ARG A 287 42.53 18.07 -77.25
N ARG A 288 43.51 18.97 -77.32
CA ARG A 288 43.92 19.65 -78.57
C ARG A 288 45.44 19.75 -78.59
N GLY A 289 46.07 18.87 -79.35
CA GLY A 289 47.44 19.08 -79.82
C GLY A 289 47.37 19.76 -81.18
N ASP A 290 48.11 20.86 -81.35
CA ASP A 290 48.46 21.36 -82.68
C ASP A 290 49.80 20.73 -83.11
N PRO A 291 49.97 20.38 -84.39
CA PRO A 291 51.23 19.84 -84.88
C PRO A 291 52.25 20.98 -85.14
N PRO A 292 53.57 20.68 -85.06
CA PRO A 292 54.61 21.66 -85.29
C PRO A 292 54.78 21.98 -86.78
N ARG A 293 55.15 23.23 -87.09
CA ARG A 293 55.77 23.63 -88.36
C ARG A 293 57.27 23.81 -88.18
#